data_AF-A0A0C2WW74-F1
#
_entry.id   AF-A0A0C2WW74-F1
#
_cell.length_a   1.000
_cell.length_b   1.000
_cell.length_c   1.000
_cell.angle_alpha   90.00
_cell.angle_beta   90.00
_cell.angle_gamma   90.00
#
_symmetry.space_group_name_H-M   'P 1'
#
loop_
_entity.id
_entity.type
_entity.pdbx_description
1 polymer ?
#
loop_
_entity_poly.entity_id
_entity_poly.type
_entity_poly.pdbx_seq_one_letter_code
_entity_poly.pdbx_strand_id
1 'polypeptide(L)'
;MGVPALFRWLSKKYPKTVTHVAEDKPSTMTDDDGNEYMVPVDITTPNPNGFEMDNLYLDMNGIVHPCTHPEGKPAPTTEQEMMLEIFIYTERVVNMVRPRKLLFMAIDGVAPRAKMNQQRSRRFRSAQEAKEKEEQRLEGIALFEAMGKTVTDETKNAKTWDSNAITPGTPFMMLLAESLRYWVVKKLNSDPGWKNLEVIISDASVPGEGEHKIMDFIRRQRISPHHDPNTKHVIYGLMSSHRITKLVVEYAAKRVITRLSVRWTSLL
;
A
#
# COMPACT_ATOMS: atom_id res chain seq x y z
N MET A 1 -17.48 -2.60 13.28
CA MET A 1 -17.72 -1.53 12.28
C MET A 1 -16.68 -1.70 11.17
N GLY A 2 -17.07 -1.64 9.89
CA GLY A 2 -16.12 -1.68 8.78
C GLY A 2 -15.35 -0.36 8.63
N VAL A 3 -14.20 -0.38 7.96
CA VAL A 3 -13.34 0.80 7.77
C VAL A 3 -14.06 2.00 7.14
N PRO A 4 -14.95 1.82 6.13
CA PRO A 4 -15.70 2.95 5.58
C PRO A 4 -16.65 3.60 6.58
N ALA A 5 -17.19 2.82 7.52
CA ALA A 5 -18.07 3.34 8.57
C ALA A 5 -17.29 4.16 9.60
N LEU A 6 -16.10 3.68 9.99
CA LEU A 6 -15.21 4.42 10.90
C LEU A 6 -14.72 5.71 10.25
N PHE A 7 -14.23 5.65 9.01
CA PHE A 7 -13.75 6.84 8.30
C PHE A 7 -14.87 7.86 8.13
N ARG A 8 -16.06 7.44 7.69
CA ARG A 8 -17.23 8.32 7.58
C ARG A 8 -17.58 8.98 8.91
N TRP A 9 -17.53 8.22 10.01
CA TRP A 9 -17.78 8.76 11.35
C TRP A 9 -16.70 9.76 11.78
N LEU A 10 -15.42 9.45 11.56
CA LEU A 10 -14.29 10.33 11.86
C LEU A 10 -14.36 11.63 11.06
N SER A 11 -14.54 11.55 9.73
CA SER A 11 -14.62 12.72 8.87
C SER A 11 -15.82 13.62 9.22
N LYS A 12 -16.94 13.03 9.66
CA LYS A 12 -18.10 13.80 10.10
C LYS A 12 -17.90 14.44 11.47
N LYS A 13 -17.26 13.72 12.41
CA LYS A 13 -17.10 14.18 13.80
C LYS A 13 -15.89 15.11 13.99
N TYR A 14 -14.82 14.87 13.24
CA TYR A 14 -13.55 15.59 13.31
C TYR A 14 -13.07 15.96 11.90
N PRO A 15 -13.76 16.87 11.19
CA PRO A 15 -13.44 17.17 9.78
C PRO A 15 -12.01 17.68 9.56
N LYS A 16 -11.39 18.28 10.58
CA LYS A 16 -10.01 18.80 10.52
C LYS A 16 -8.93 17.71 10.55
N THR A 17 -9.27 16.44 10.82
CA THR A 17 -8.28 15.35 10.83
C THR A 17 -8.04 14.74 9.45
N VAL A 18 -8.83 15.14 8.45
CA VAL A 18 -8.69 14.68 7.07
C VAL A 18 -8.30 15.87 6.20
N THR A 19 -7.17 15.76 5.55
CA THR A 19 -6.64 16.78 4.62
C THR A 19 -6.32 16.14 3.28
N HIS A 20 -6.38 16.93 2.22
CA HIS A 20 -5.93 16.50 0.90
C HIS A 20 -4.41 16.59 0.84
N VAL A 21 -3.79 15.57 0.26
CA VAL A 21 -2.36 15.54 0.01
C VAL A 21 -2.07 16.29 -1.28
N ALA A 22 -1.17 17.26 -1.23
CA ALA A 22 -0.60 17.90 -2.40
C ALA A 22 0.45 16.96 -3.02
N GLU A 23 0.33 16.70 -4.32
CA GLU A 23 1.22 15.83 -5.08
C GLU A 23 1.77 16.60 -6.29
N ASP A 24 3.10 16.72 -6.37
CA ASP A 24 3.76 17.21 -7.57
C ASP A 24 3.72 16.14 -8.67
N LYS A 25 3.61 16.59 -9.92
CA LYS A 25 3.58 15.70 -11.09
C LYS A 25 4.90 15.76 -11.84
N PRO A 26 5.33 14.66 -12.48
CA PRO A 26 6.43 14.69 -13.43
C PRO A 26 6.18 15.76 -14.50
N SER A 27 7.23 16.49 -14.86
CA SER A 27 7.16 17.56 -15.87
C SER A 27 7.75 17.06 -17.18
N THR A 28 7.15 17.41 -18.32
CA THR A 28 7.75 17.14 -19.63
C THR A 28 8.62 18.32 -20.02
N MET A 29 9.86 18.07 -20.44
CA MET A 29 10.75 19.07 -21.02
C MET A 29 11.23 18.62 -22.40
N THR A 30 11.53 19.58 -23.27
CA THR A 30 12.12 19.34 -24.59
C THR A 30 13.62 19.62 -24.53
N ASP A 31 14.43 18.72 -25.08
CA ASP A 31 15.85 18.97 -25.29
C ASP A 31 16.09 19.94 -26.47
N ASP A 32 17.36 20.32 -26.66
CA ASP A 32 17.78 21.22 -27.74
C ASP A 32 17.54 20.63 -29.14
N ASP A 33 17.37 19.31 -29.25
CA ASP A 33 17.07 18.57 -30.47
C ASP A 33 15.55 18.40 -30.72
N GLY A 34 14.71 18.94 -29.82
CA GLY A 34 13.25 18.90 -29.91
C GLY A 34 12.59 17.60 -29.40
N ASN A 35 13.34 16.69 -28.77
CA ASN A 35 12.79 15.48 -28.17
C ASN A 35 12.22 15.78 -26.78
N GLU A 36 11.00 15.31 -26.54
CA GLU A 36 10.37 15.39 -25.22
C GLU A 36 10.90 14.29 -24.29
N TYR A 37 11.31 14.66 -23.08
CA TYR A 37 11.66 13.74 -22.01
C TYR A 37 10.94 14.12 -20.71
N MET A 38 10.61 13.11 -19.90
CA MET A 38 9.98 13.29 -18.60
C MET A 38 11.02 13.52 -17.51
N VAL A 39 10.89 14.63 -16.81
CA VAL A 39 11.65 14.96 -15.61
C VAL A 39 10.89 14.41 -14.39
N PRO A 40 11.50 13.50 -13.61
CA PRO A 40 10.87 12.95 -12.41
C PRO A 40 10.71 14.03 -11.33
N VAL A 41 9.83 13.76 -10.35
CA VAL A 41 9.60 14.67 -9.22
C VAL A 41 10.86 14.75 -8.35
N ASP A 42 11.40 15.94 -8.16
CA ASP A 42 12.54 16.16 -7.27
C ASP A 42 12.09 16.22 -5.81
N ILE A 43 12.24 15.10 -5.11
CA ILE A 43 11.87 14.97 -3.70
C ILE A 43 12.88 15.62 -2.76
N THR A 44 14.03 16.13 -3.25
CA THR A 44 14.98 16.89 -2.41
C THR A 44 14.42 18.27 -2.02
N THR A 45 13.50 18.79 -2.83
CA THR A 45 12.82 20.07 -2.55
C THR A 45 11.87 19.96 -1.34
N PRO A 46 11.53 21.10 -0.69
CA PRO A 46 10.60 21.13 0.43
C PRO A 46 9.25 20.49 0.11
N ASN A 47 8.67 19.78 1.06
CA ASN A 47 7.39 19.07 0.83
C ASN A 47 6.25 20.07 0.56
N PRO A 48 5.49 19.92 -0.55
CA PRO A 48 4.41 20.83 -0.93
C PRO A 48 3.23 20.86 0.07
N ASN A 49 3.14 19.89 0.98
CA ASN A 49 2.15 19.85 2.04
C ASN A 49 2.45 20.81 3.21
N GLY A 50 3.59 21.52 3.18
CA GLY A 50 3.96 22.54 4.17
C GLY A 50 4.58 21.98 5.46
N PHE A 51 4.84 20.67 5.51
CA PHE A 51 5.53 20.01 6.62
C PHE A 51 6.47 18.93 6.10
N GLU A 52 7.63 18.81 6.74
CA GLU A 52 8.58 17.72 6.49
C GLU A 52 8.26 16.50 7.36
N MET A 53 8.59 15.32 6.84
CA MET A 53 8.37 14.03 7.50
C MET A 53 9.70 13.28 7.64
N ASP A 54 9.96 12.70 8.81
CA ASP A 54 11.20 11.97 9.04
C ASP A 54 11.08 10.53 8.51
N ASN A 55 10.02 9.83 8.94
CA ASN A 55 9.88 8.40 8.73
C ASN A 55 8.58 8.08 8.00
N LEU A 56 8.68 7.33 6.90
CA LEU A 56 7.55 6.75 6.17
C LEU A 56 7.51 5.23 6.40
N TYR A 57 6.35 4.73 6.81
CA TYR A 57 6.09 3.31 7.00
C TYR A 57 5.02 2.85 6.02
N LEU A 58 5.29 1.82 5.24
CA LEU A 58 4.38 1.28 4.23
C LEU A 58 3.93 -0.11 4.66
N ASP A 59 2.63 -0.28 4.87
CA ASP A 59 1.99 -1.59 4.79
C ASP A 59 1.85 -1.96 3.30
N MET A 60 2.77 -2.78 2.83
CA MET A 60 2.90 -3.14 1.42
C MET A 60 1.70 -3.92 0.92
N ASN A 61 1.00 -4.68 1.77
CA ASN A 61 -0.20 -5.39 1.34
C ASN A 61 -1.32 -4.41 0.93
N GLY A 62 -1.36 -3.23 1.55
CA GLY A 62 -2.23 -2.12 1.13
C GLY A 62 -1.90 -1.54 -0.25
N ILE A 63 -0.71 -1.80 -0.79
CA ILE A 63 -0.27 -1.38 -2.14
C ILE A 63 -0.43 -2.54 -3.14
N VAL A 64 0.02 -3.75 -2.77
CA VAL A 64 0.01 -4.93 -3.63
C VAL A 64 -1.40 -5.29 -4.08
N HIS A 65 -2.40 -5.24 -3.18
CA HIS A 65 -3.77 -5.60 -3.54
C HIS A 65 -4.36 -4.68 -4.65
N PRO A 66 -4.35 -3.34 -4.52
CA PRO A 66 -4.78 -2.45 -5.61
C PRO A 66 -3.97 -2.57 -6.91
N CYS A 67 -2.68 -2.90 -6.84
CA CYS A 67 -1.84 -3.02 -8.05
C CYS A 67 -2.09 -4.33 -8.80
N THR A 68 -2.48 -5.40 -8.10
CA THR A 68 -2.79 -6.70 -8.72
C THR A 68 -4.23 -6.79 -9.22
N HIS A 69 -5.15 -6.04 -8.60
CA HIS A 69 -6.57 -6.03 -8.96
C HIS A 69 -7.13 -4.60 -8.92
N PRO A 70 -6.73 -3.73 -9.85
CA PRO A 70 -7.17 -2.34 -9.85
C PRO A 70 -8.68 -2.22 -10.13
N GLU A 71 -9.37 -1.42 -9.33
CA GLU A 71 -10.76 -1.04 -9.61
C GLU A 71 -10.78 -0.04 -10.78
N GLY A 72 -11.39 -0.42 -11.91
CA GLY A 72 -11.57 0.46 -13.07
C GLY A 72 -10.42 0.51 -14.08
N LYS A 73 -9.40 -0.34 -13.92
CA LYS A 73 -8.39 -0.61 -14.95
C LYS A 73 -8.33 -2.12 -15.22
N PRO A 74 -7.87 -2.57 -16.39
CA PRO A 74 -7.57 -3.99 -16.59
C PRO A 74 -6.52 -4.45 -15.57
N ALA A 75 -6.69 -5.66 -15.04
CA ALA A 75 -5.71 -6.26 -14.16
C ALA A 75 -4.42 -6.56 -14.96
N PRO A 76 -3.22 -6.39 -14.36
CA PRO A 76 -1.99 -6.80 -15.00
C PRO A 76 -2.03 -8.30 -15.34
N THR A 77 -1.43 -8.65 -16.47
CA THR A 77 -1.49 -10.02 -17.01
C THR A 77 -0.36 -10.90 -16.48
N THR A 78 0.76 -10.29 -16.08
CA THR A 78 1.96 -10.99 -15.60
C THR A 78 2.42 -10.47 -14.24
N GLU A 79 3.10 -11.31 -13.47
CA GLU A 79 3.67 -10.89 -12.18
C GLU A 79 4.70 -9.77 -12.35
N GLN A 80 5.41 -9.73 -13.49
CA GLN A 80 6.37 -8.67 -13.83
C GLN A 80 5.68 -7.31 -13.98
N GLU A 81 4.55 -7.25 -14.70
CA GLU A 81 3.74 -6.03 -14.80
C GLU A 81 3.21 -5.61 -13.43
N MET A 82 2.80 -6.56 -12.58
CA MET A 82 2.39 -6.27 -11.21
C MET A 82 3.54 -5.63 -10.39
N MET A 83 4.77 -6.12 -10.52
CA MET A 83 5.93 -5.52 -9.83
C MET A 83 6.19 -4.08 -10.30
N LEU A 84 6.07 -3.82 -11.60
CA LEU A 84 6.22 -2.46 -12.14
C LEU A 84 5.15 -1.51 -11.59
N GLU A 85 3.89 -1.94 -11.56
CA GLU A 85 2.80 -1.15 -10.96
C GLU A 85 3.04 -0.90 -9.46
N ILE A 86 3.53 -1.90 -8.72
CA ILE A 86 3.90 -1.74 -7.31
C ILE A 86 5.01 -0.71 -7.15
N PHE A 87 6.04 -0.71 -8.01
CA PHE A 87 7.11 0.28 -7.98
C PHE A 87 6.58 1.70 -8.25
N ILE A 88 5.77 1.87 -9.29
CA ILE A 88 5.17 3.16 -9.66
C ILE A 88 4.32 3.69 -8.50
N TYR A 89 3.49 2.83 -7.90
CA TYR A 89 2.64 3.22 -6.78
C TYR A 89 3.45 3.57 -5.54
N THR A 90 4.46 2.76 -5.20
CA THR A 90 5.34 3.00 -4.05
C THR A 90 6.11 4.31 -4.24
N GLU A 91 6.63 4.55 -5.43
CA GLU A 91 7.31 5.80 -5.79
C GLU A 91 6.38 7.02 -5.64
N ARG A 92 5.15 6.94 -6.12
CA ARG A 92 4.15 8.00 -5.91
C ARG A 92 3.94 8.29 -4.41
N VAL A 93 3.87 7.26 -3.57
CA VAL A 93 3.71 7.42 -2.11
C VAL A 93 4.95 8.09 -1.49
N VAL A 94 6.16 7.68 -1.90
CA VAL A 94 7.40 8.31 -1.44
C VAL A 94 7.46 9.78 -1.90
N ASN A 95 7.08 10.08 -3.13
CA ASN A 95 7.14 11.43 -3.70
C ASN A 95 6.20 12.43 -3.01
N MET A 96 5.03 11.97 -2.55
CA MET A 96 4.09 12.81 -1.81
C MET A 96 4.46 13.01 -0.34
N VAL A 97 5.15 12.05 0.29
CA VAL A 97 5.53 12.12 1.71
C VAL A 97 6.92 12.73 1.92
N ARG A 98 7.88 12.45 1.02
CA ARG A 98 9.28 12.89 1.09
C ARG A 98 9.94 12.61 2.43
N PRO A 99 10.06 11.32 2.85
CA PRO A 99 10.72 10.98 4.11
C PRO A 99 12.19 11.44 4.11
N ARG A 100 12.64 12.03 5.21
CA ARG A 100 14.00 12.59 5.34
C ARG A 100 14.99 11.68 6.04
N LYS A 101 14.53 10.65 6.74
CA LYS A 101 15.37 9.75 7.54
C LYS A 101 15.14 8.28 7.21
N LEU A 102 13.89 7.82 7.26
CA LEU A 102 13.58 6.38 7.16
C LEU A 102 12.44 6.08 6.18
N LEU A 103 12.61 5.02 5.40
CA LEU A 103 11.54 4.34 4.68
C LEU A 103 11.48 2.87 5.13
N PHE A 104 10.38 2.49 5.79
CA PHE A 104 10.14 1.14 6.27
C PHE A 104 9.05 0.48 5.45
N MET A 105 9.37 -0.60 4.74
CA MET A 105 8.43 -1.38 3.94
C MET A 105 8.09 -2.68 4.66
N ALA A 106 6.85 -2.81 5.11
CA ALA A 106 6.35 -3.98 5.85
C ALA A 106 5.45 -4.82 4.96
N ILE A 107 5.87 -6.05 4.68
CA ILE A 107 5.07 -7.06 3.98
C ILE A 107 4.48 -8.00 5.04
N ASP A 108 3.22 -8.41 4.91
CA ASP A 108 2.65 -9.38 5.85
C ASP A 108 3.47 -10.67 5.85
N GLY A 109 3.89 -11.11 7.03
CA GLY A 109 4.42 -12.45 7.27
C GLY A 109 3.37 -13.36 7.90
N VAL A 110 3.83 -14.45 8.51
CA VAL A 110 2.93 -15.39 9.20
C VAL A 110 2.23 -14.68 10.37
N ALA A 111 0.89 -14.62 10.31
CA ALA A 111 0.06 -13.92 11.27
C ALA A 111 -0.37 -14.80 12.47
N PRO A 112 -0.82 -14.23 13.59
CA PRO A 112 -1.39 -14.98 14.70
C PRO A 112 -2.64 -15.78 14.30
N ARG A 113 -2.93 -16.87 15.04
CA ARG A 113 -4.07 -17.77 14.76
C ARG A 113 -5.41 -17.04 14.62
N ALA A 114 -5.66 -16.03 15.44
CA ALA A 114 -6.89 -15.24 15.37
C ALA A 114 -7.05 -14.56 14.00
N LYS A 115 -5.98 -13.95 13.47
CA LYS A 115 -5.96 -13.35 12.15
C LYS A 115 -6.05 -14.41 11.05
N MET A 116 -5.35 -15.53 11.19
CA MET A 116 -5.42 -16.64 10.22
C MET A 116 -6.86 -17.12 10.01
N ASN A 117 -7.67 -17.23 11.07
CA ASN A 117 -9.08 -17.61 10.96
C ASN A 117 -9.90 -16.57 10.17
N GLN A 118 -9.63 -15.28 10.39
CA GLN A 118 -10.26 -14.19 9.65
C GLN A 118 -9.85 -14.20 8.16
N GLN A 119 -8.54 -14.37 7.88
CA GLN A 119 -8.02 -14.48 6.53
C GLN A 119 -8.58 -15.71 5.81
N ARG A 120 -8.63 -16.88 6.48
CA ARG A 120 -9.26 -18.09 5.94
C ARG A 120 -10.70 -17.82 5.54
N SER A 121 -11.51 -17.27 6.45
CA SER A 121 -12.93 -16.99 6.17
C SER A 121 -13.12 -16.04 4.98
N ARG A 122 -12.25 -15.02 4.86
CA ARG A 122 -12.26 -14.11 3.71
C ARG A 122 -11.93 -14.83 2.41
N ARG A 123 -10.85 -15.61 2.37
CA ARG A 123 -10.38 -16.31 1.17
C ARG A 123 -11.38 -17.34 0.65
N PHE A 124 -12.03 -18.07 1.56
CA PHE A 124 -13.10 -19.00 1.19
C PHE A 124 -14.26 -18.28 0.50
N ARG A 125 -14.66 -17.12 1.04
CA ARG A 125 -15.72 -16.30 0.44
C ARG A 125 -15.30 -15.73 -0.92
N SER A 126 -14.09 -15.19 -1.02
CA SER A 126 -13.57 -14.63 -2.28
C SER A 126 -13.42 -15.69 -3.37
N ALA A 127 -13.03 -16.92 -3.02
CA ALA A 127 -12.97 -18.03 -3.97
C ALA A 127 -14.37 -18.43 -4.46
N GLN A 128 -15.36 -18.43 -3.56
CA GLN A 128 -16.75 -18.68 -3.93
C GLN A 128 -17.30 -17.58 -4.85
N GLU A 129 -17.11 -16.30 -4.48
CA GLU A 129 -17.51 -15.14 -5.29
C GLU A 129 -16.84 -15.14 -6.67
N ALA A 130 -15.57 -15.53 -6.76
CA ALA A 130 -14.85 -15.65 -8.02
C ALA A 130 -15.44 -16.75 -8.92
N LYS A 131 -15.83 -17.89 -8.33
CA LYS A 131 -16.49 -18.98 -9.06
C LYS A 131 -17.85 -18.55 -9.59
N GLU A 132 -18.69 -17.94 -8.75
CA GLU A 132 -20.01 -17.42 -9.14
C GLU A 132 -19.90 -16.36 -10.26
N LYS A 133 -18.89 -15.48 -10.17
CA LYS A 133 -18.63 -14.47 -11.21
C LYS A 133 -18.19 -15.09 -12.53
N GLU A 134 -17.41 -16.17 -12.49
CA GLU A 134 -16.99 -16.89 -13.70
C GLU A 134 -18.17 -17.61 -14.36
N GLU A 135 -19.04 -18.25 -13.58
CA GLU A 135 -20.28 -18.87 -14.09
C GLU A 135 -21.17 -17.82 -14.77
N GLN A 136 -21.41 -16.67 -14.14
CA GLN A 136 -22.16 -15.56 -14.74
C GLN A 136 -21.51 -15.01 -16.01
N ARG A 137 -20.18 -14.98 -16.07
CA ARG A 137 -19.43 -14.54 -17.26
C ARG A 137 -19.64 -15.50 -18.42
N LEU A 138 -19.58 -16.81 -18.17
CA LEU A 138 -19.80 -17.84 -19.18
C LEU A 138 -21.25 -17.83 -19.70
N GLU A 139 -22.23 -17.68 -18.81
CA GLU A 139 -23.64 -17.52 -19.18
C GLU A 139 -23.87 -16.26 -20.03
N GLY A 140 -23.24 -15.14 -19.64
CA GLY A 140 -23.31 -13.88 -20.39
C GLY A 140 -22.70 -14.00 -21.79
N ILE A 141 -21.59 -14.72 -21.94
CA ILE A 141 -20.97 -15.00 -23.25
C ILE A 141 -21.90 -15.86 -24.11
N ALA A 142 -22.45 -16.94 -23.56
CA ALA A 142 -23.37 -17.82 -24.28
C ALA A 142 -24.62 -17.08 -24.77
N LEU A 143 -25.19 -16.19 -23.95
CA LEU A 143 -26.31 -15.34 -24.34
C LEU A 143 -25.92 -14.35 -25.45
N PHE A 144 -24.74 -13.74 -25.37
CA PHE A 144 -24.24 -12.79 -26.36
C PHE A 144 -24.00 -13.45 -27.74
N GLU A 145 -23.48 -14.68 -27.73
CA GLU A 145 -23.32 -15.50 -28.94
C GLU A 145 -24.67 -15.93 -29.52
N ALA A 146 -25.63 -16.31 -28.67
CA ALA A 146 -27.00 -16.62 -29.10
C ALA A 146 -27.72 -15.41 -29.74
N MET A 147 -27.34 -14.18 -29.35
CA MET A 147 -27.79 -12.94 -30.00
C MET A 147 -27.05 -12.62 -31.31
N GLY A 148 -26.21 -13.52 -31.81
CA GLY A 148 -25.48 -13.37 -33.08
C GLY A 148 -24.30 -12.40 -33.03
N LYS A 149 -23.82 -12.03 -31.84
CA LYS A 149 -22.66 -11.16 -31.67
C LYS A 149 -21.40 -11.98 -31.38
N THR A 150 -20.28 -11.61 -31.98
CA THR A 150 -19.00 -12.30 -31.82
C THR A 150 -18.26 -11.83 -30.57
N VAL A 151 -17.80 -12.78 -29.75
CA VAL A 151 -16.90 -12.53 -28.61
C VAL A 151 -15.48 -12.95 -28.99
N THR A 152 -14.48 -12.11 -28.71
CA THR A 152 -13.08 -12.43 -28.99
C THR A 152 -12.58 -13.58 -28.11
N ASP A 153 -11.66 -14.39 -28.63
CA ASP A 153 -11.07 -15.51 -27.89
C ASP A 153 -10.27 -15.06 -26.66
N GLU A 154 -9.70 -13.86 -26.71
CA GLU A 154 -9.06 -13.21 -25.56
C GLU A 154 -10.05 -12.98 -24.42
N THR A 155 -11.25 -12.50 -24.74
CA THR A 155 -12.31 -12.30 -23.74
C THR A 155 -12.80 -13.63 -23.19
N LYS A 156 -12.90 -14.67 -24.02
CA LYS A 156 -13.31 -16.01 -23.58
C LYS A 156 -12.30 -16.64 -22.61
N ASN A 157 -11.02 -16.48 -22.89
CA ASN A 157 -9.92 -17.15 -22.17
C ASN A 157 -9.25 -16.27 -21.10
N ALA A 158 -9.74 -15.06 -20.86
CA ALA A 158 -9.20 -14.16 -19.84
C ALA A 158 -9.23 -14.83 -18.45
N LYS A 159 -8.06 -15.21 -17.94
CA LYS A 159 -7.90 -15.77 -16.60
C LYS A 159 -7.69 -14.65 -15.59
N THR A 160 -8.46 -14.68 -14.53
CA THR A 160 -8.22 -13.80 -13.38
C THR A 160 -7.03 -14.35 -12.59
N TRP A 161 -6.07 -13.51 -12.24
CA TRP A 161 -4.94 -13.90 -11.39
C TRP A 161 -5.40 -14.24 -9.97
N ASP A 162 -4.80 -15.25 -9.35
CA ASP A 162 -5.22 -15.71 -8.03
C ASP A 162 -4.66 -14.83 -6.91
N SER A 163 -5.49 -13.92 -6.39
CA SER A 163 -5.16 -13.07 -5.24
C SER A 163 -4.70 -13.82 -3.98
N ASN A 164 -4.99 -15.11 -3.84
CA ASN A 164 -4.47 -15.92 -2.73
C ASN A 164 -2.95 -16.11 -2.80
N ALA A 165 -2.32 -15.85 -3.94
CA ALA A 165 -0.87 -15.80 -4.07
C ALA A 165 -0.23 -14.71 -3.17
N ILE A 166 -1.00 -13.71 -2.73
CA ILE A 166 -0.59 -12.71 -1.72
C ILE A 166 -0.64 -13.35 -0.31
N THR A 167 0.25 -14.31 -0.08
CA THR A 167 0.38 -15.06 1.18
C THR A 167 1.85 -15.39 1.44
N PRO A 168 2.34 -15.24 2.68
CA PRO A 168 3.67 -15.73 3.03
C PRO A 168 3.92 -17.17 2.58
N GLY A 169 5.07 -17.42 1.97
CA GLY A 169 5.48 -18.75 1.49
C GLY A 169 5.14 -19.07 0.03
N THR A 170 4.47 -18.17 -0.70
CA THR A 170 4.22 -18.36 -2.14
C THR A 170 5.40 -17.87 -3.00
N PRO A 171 5.56 -18.39 -4.24
CA PRO A 171 6.52 -17.86 -5.20
C PRO A 171 6.37 -16.36 -5.46
N PHE A 172 5.12 -15.87 -5.59
CA PHE A 172 4.83 -14.46 -5.77
C PHE A 172 5.43 -13.57 -4.67
N MET A 173 5.31 -13.96 -3.39
CA MET A 173 5.86 -13.16 -2.29
C MET A 173 7.39 -13.20 -2.23
N MET A 174 8.02 -14.28 -2.71
CA MET A 174 9.49 -14.33 -2.87
C MET A 174 9.94 -13.38 -4.00
N LEU A 175 9.25 -13.42 -5.14
CA LEU A 175 9.49 -12.53 -6.26
C LEU A 175 9.32 -11.06 -5.87
N LEU A 176 8.25 -10.74 -5.11
CA LEU A 176 8.01 -9.39 -4.59
C LEU A 176 9.17 -8.89 -3.72
N ALA A 177 9.66 -9.74 -2.80
CA ALA A 177 10.75 -9.38 -1.91
C ALA A 177 12.07 -9.13 -2.68
N GLU A 178 12.38 -9.98 -3.66
CA GLU A 178 13.56 -9.80 -4.52
C GLU A 178 13.46 -8.54 -5.39
N SER A 179 12.29 -8.34 -6.00
CA SER A 179 11.97 -7.18 -6.84
C SER A 179 12.11 -5.87 -6.06
N LEU A 180 11.58 -5.80 -4.84
CA LEU A 180 11.72 -4.62 -3.97
C LEU A 180 13.16 -4.38 -3.55
N ARG A 181 13.93 -5.44 -3.20
CA ARG A 181 15.36 -5.29 -2.87
C ARG A 181 16.14 -4.70 -4.05
N TYR A 182 15.95 -5.25 -5.26
CA TYR A 182 16.56 -4.73 -6.47
C TYR A 182 16.18 -3.27 -6.72
N TRP A 183 14.88 -2.96 -6.64
CA TRP A 183 14.36 -1.62 -6.90
C TRP A 183 14.89 -0.57 -5.90
N VAL A 184 14.95 -0.91 -4.61
CA VAL A 184 15.52 -0.04 -3.57
C VAL A 184 16.99 0.24 -3.84
N VAL A 185 17.79 -0.79 -4.16
CA VAL A 185 19.20 -0.62 -4.50
C VAL A 185 19.36 0.27 -5.73
N LYS A 186 18.53 0.10 -6.76
CA LYS A 186 18.52 0.97 -7.93
C LYS A 186 18.24 2.43 -7.53
N LYS A 187 17.20 2.67 -6.73
CA LYS A 187 16.81 4.03 -6.28
C LYS A 187 17.90 4.70 -5.44
N LEU A 188 18.50 4.00 -4.48
CA LEU A 188 19.60 4.53 -3.67
C LEU A 188 20.82 4.96 -4.52
N ASN A 189 21.05 4.30 -5.65
CA ASN A 189 22.16 4.62 -6.54
C ASN A 189 21.84 5.70 -7.59
N SER A 190 20.57 5.84 -7.98
CA SER A 190 20.18 6.72 -9.10
C SER A 190 19.44 7.99 -8.69
N ASP A 191 18.76 7.99 -7.55
CA ASP A 191 17.86 9.07 -7.12
C ASP A 191 18.49 9.89 -5.99
N PRO A 192 18.85 11.17 -6.22
CA PRO A 192 19.44 12.03 -5.19
C PRO A 192 18.57 12.17 -3.94
N GLY A 193 17.24 12.07 -4.09
CA GLY A 193 16.29 12.12 -2.99
C GLY A 193 16.37 10.93 -2.03
N TRP A 194 16.89 9.81 -2.49
CA TRP A 194 17.05 8.58 -1.70
C TRP A 194 18.42 8.47 -1.04
N LYS A 195 19.40 9.28 -1.45
CA LYS A 195 20.81 9.16 -1.05
C LYS A 195 21.04 9.08 0.47
N ASN A 196 20.26 9.81 1.26
CA ASN A 196 20.39 9.88 2.72
C ASN A 196 19.30 9.09 3.47
N LEU A 197 18.48 8.32 2.75
CA LEU A 197 17.36 7.59 3.31
C LEU A 197 17.82 6.22 3.79
N GLU A 198 17.56 5.89 5.06
CA GLU A 198 17.66 4.52 5.53
C GLU A 198 16.43 3.74 5.05
N VAL A 199 16.63 2.64 4.33
CA VAL A 199 15.53 1.81 3.82
C VAL A 199 15.55 0.44 4.48
N ILE A 200 14.45 0.09 5.16
CA ILE A 200 14.28 -1.21 5.81
C ILE A 200 13.15 -1.97 5.12
N ILE A 201 13.43 -3.19 4.68
CA ILE A 201 12.44 -4.09 4.09
C ILE A 201 12.21 -5.25 5.06
N SER A 202 11.00 -5.32 5.64
CA SER A 202 10.55 -6.46 6.43
C SER A 202 9.64 -7.34 5.57
N ASP A 203 10.24 -8.30 4.87
CA ASP A 203 9.53 -9.14 3.92
C ASP A 203 8.64 -10.22 4.58
N ALA A 204 8.00 -11.04 3.76
CA ALA A 204 7.04 -12.06 4.21
C ALA A 204 7.68 -13.19 5.02
N SER A 205 9.01 -13.34 4.99
CA SER A 205 9.73 -14.34 5.79
C SER A 205 9.81 -13.95 7.27
N VAL A 206 9.73 -12.65 7.57
CA VAL A 206 9.66 -12.15 8.94
C VAL A 206 8.24 -12.35 9.47
N PRO A 207 8.01 -13.06 10.59
CA PRO A 207 6.67 -13.27 11.13
C PRO A 207 5.99 -11.96 11.56
N GLY A 208 4.65 -11.95 11.54
CA GLY A 208 3.82 -10.83 11.97
C GLY A 208 3.14 -10.08 10.81
N GLU A 209 2.03 -9.44 11.14
CA GLU A 209 1.28 -8.55 10.23
C GLU A 209 2.08 -7.26 9.99
N GLY A 210 1.99 -6.69 8.79
CA GLY A 210 2.73 -5.48 8.39
C GLY A 210 2.48 -4.32 9.34
N GLU A 211 1.22 -4.07 9.69
CA GLU A 211 0.82 -3.05 10.68
C GLU A 211 1.48 -3.28 12.06
N HIS A 212 1.58 -4.53 12.51
CA HIS A 212 2.18 -4.85 13.79
C HIS A 212 3.71 -4.76 13.75
N LYS A 213 4.35 -5.15 12.65
CA LYS A 213 5.79 -4.96 12.43
C LYS A 213 6.17 -3.48 12.50
N ILE A 214 5.41 -2.62 11.84
CA ILE A 214 5.58 -1.16 11.87
C ILE A 214 5.47 -0.64 13.31
N MET A 215 4.39 -1.02 14.00
CA MET A 215 4.16 -0.55 15.37
C MET A 215 5.20 -1.07 16.36
N ASP A 216 5.66 -2.31 16.21
CA ASP A 216 6.75 -2.88 17.00
C ASP A 216 8.06 -2.16 16.79
N PHE A 217 8.39 -1.82 15.54
CA PHE A 217 9.58 -1.05 15.21
C PHE A 217 9.53 0.34 15.87
N ILE A 218 8.42 1.06 15.74
CA ILE A 218 8.23 2.38 16.38
C ILE A 218 8.36 2.27 17.91
N ARG A 219 7.73 1.26 18.53
CA ARG A 219 7.83 1.04 19.99
C ARG A 219 9.26 0.81 20.44
N ARG A 220 10.02 -0.02 19.71
CA ARG A 220 11.44 -0.31 20.03
C ARG A 220 12.32 0.92 19.85
N GLN A 221 12.11 1.71 18.79
CA GLN A 221 12.82 2.98 18.63
C GLN A 221 12.59 3.91 19.81
N ARG A 222 11.34 4.07 20.26
CA ARG A 222 10.98 4.97 21.37
C ARG A 222 11.58 4.60 22.74
N ILE A 223 11.98 3.34 22.93
CA ILE A 223 12.64 2.89 24.16
C ILE A 223 14.14 3.27 24.15
N SER A 224 14.72 3.51 22.97
CA SER A 224 16.12 3.89 22.84
C SER A 224 16.39 5.26 23.48
N PRO A 225 17.43 5.40 24.33
CA PRO A 225 17.82 6.68 24.91
C PRO A 225 18.16 7.77 23.87
N HIS A 226 18.52 7.37 22.64
CA HIS A 226 18.90 8.27 21.56
C HIS A 226 17.73 8.63 20.63
N HIS A 227 16.51 8.19 20.94
CA HIS A 227 15.34 8.51 20.12
C HIS A 227 14.96 9.98 20.23
N ASP A 228 14.81 10.66 19.09
CA ASP A 228 14.26 12.01 19.05
C ASP A 228 12.73 11.95 19.25
N PRO A 229 12.19 12.49 20.36
CA PRO A 229 10.76 12.47 20.63
C PRO A 229 9.93 13.34 19.67
N ASN A 230 10.56 14.19 18.86
CA ASN A 230 9.87 15.00 17.84
C ASN A 230 9.93 14.37 16.44
N THR A 231 10.40 13.12 16.31
CA THR A 231 10.38 12.38 15.05
C THR A 231 8.96 12.36 14.48
N LYS A 232 8.81 12.80 13.24
CA LYS A 232 7.52 12.84 12.55
C LYS A 232 7.31 11.58 11.71
N HIS A 233 6.22 10.90 11.99
CA HIS A 233 5.90 9.61 11.40
C HIS A 233 4.72 9.73 10.44
N VAL A 234 4.82 9.07 9.28
CA VAL A 234 3.70 8.82 8.37
C VAL A 234 3.57 7.32 8.17
N ILE A 235 2.39 6.78 8.44
CA ILE A 235 2.07 5.38 8.13
C ILE A 235 1.11 5.39 6.93
N TYR A 236 1.47 4.66 5.89
CA TYR A 236 0.60 4.36 4.76
C TYR A 236 0.13 2.91 4.89
N GLY A 237 -1.18 2.71 4.95
CA GLY A 237 -1.76 1.38 4.98
C GLY A 237 -3.26 1.41 4.77
N LEU A 238 -3.80 0.25 4.41
CA LEU A 238 -5.23 0.02 4.30
C LEU A 238 -5.65 -0.91 5.44
N MET A 239 -6.29 -0.37 6.48
CA MET A 239 -6.91 -1.22 7.49
C MET A 239 -7.93 -2.14 6.79
N SER A 240 -7.80 -3.45 7.01
CA SER A 240 -8.55 -4.49 6.30
C SER A 240 -10.07 -4.38 6.53
N SER A 241 -10.81 -4.02 5.48
CA SER A 241 -11.99 -4.74 4.94
C SER A 241 -12.81 -3.74 4.11
N HIS A 242 -12.63 -3.83 2.79
CA HIS A 242 -13.40 -3.14 1.76
C HIS A 242 -13.36 -1.61 1.81
N ARG A 243 -12.72 -1.05 0.78
CA ARG A 243 -12.66 0.36 0.38
C ARG A 243 -11.57 1.22 1.03
N ILE A 244 -10.80 1.78 0.10
CA ILE A 244 -9.63 2.65 0.23
C ILE A 244 -9.89 3.72 1.29
N THR A 245 -9.16 3.63 2.39
CA THR A 245 -8.98 4.76 3.31
C THR A 245 -7.48 4.98 3.41
N LYS A 246 -6.95 5.93 2.62
CA LYS A 246 -5.59 6.44 2.78
C LYS A 246 -5.56 7.22 4.10
N LEU A 247 -5.11 6.60 5.18
CA LEU A 247 -4.95 7.29 6.46
C LEU A 247 -3.49 7.70 6.60
N VAL A 248 -3.15 8.93 6.20
CA VAL A 248 -1.88 9.56 6.61
C VAL A 248 -2.08 9.97 8.07
N VAL A 249 -1.64 9.12 9.01
CA VAL A 249 -1.62 9.51 10.43
C VAL A 249 -0.36 10.32 10.66
N GLU A 250 -0.50 11.65 10.77
CA GLU A 250 0.53 12.47 11.36
C GLU A 250 0.56 12.18 12.87
N TYR A 251 1.62 11.52 13.33
CA TYR A 251 1.86 11.36 14.76
C TYR A 251 2.66 12.57 15.26
N ALA A 252 2.00 13.70 15.47
CA ALA A 252 2.62 14.84 16.15
C ALA A 252 2.68 14.56 17.66
N ALA A 253 3.86 14.16 18.15
CA ALA A 253 4.15 13.97 19.56
C ALA A 253 4.23 15.30 20.35
N LYS A 254 3.20 16.15 20.26
CA LYS A 254 2.95 17.27 21.18
C LYS A 254 1.43 17.44 21.32
N ARG A 255 0.88 16.91 22.43
CA ARG A 255 -0.45 17.19 23.04
C ARG A 255 -1.65 16.25 22.82
N VAL A 256 -1.62 15.19 22.01
CA VAL A 256 -2.84 14.36 21.81
C VAL A 256 -2.95 13.13 22.73
N ILE A 257 -1.84 12.61 23.27
CA ILE A 257 -1.88 11.42 24.15
C ILE A 257 -2.40 11.74 25.57
N THR A 258 -2.44 13.00 25.99
CA THR A 258 -2.95 13.38 27.33
C THR A 258 -4.47 13.47 27.44
N ARG A 259 -5.26 13.31 26.36
CA ARG A 259 -6.73 13.36 26.41
C ARG A 259 -7.47 12.08 26.02
N LEU A 260 -6.76 11.03 25.63
CA LEU A 260 -7.33 9.69 25.40
C LEU A 260 -6.94 8.67 26.49
N SER A 261 -6.62 9.16 27.69
CA SER A 261 -6.76 8.40 28.93
C SER A 261 -8.25 8.18 29.22
N VAL A 262 -8.89 7.33 28.42
CA VAL A 262 -10.12 6.67 28.83
C VAL A 262 -9.66 5.50 29.69
N ARG A 263 -9.91 5.64 30.99
CA ARG A 263 -9.79 4.59 32.01
C ARG A 263 -10.18 3.22 31.44
N TRP A 264 -9.18 2.38 31.20
CA TRP A 264 -9.37 0.93 31.28
C TRP A 264 -9.32 0.56 32.76
N THR A 265 -10.35 0.97 33.51
CA THR A 265 -10.65 0.33 34.80
C THR A 265 -11.44 -0.92 34.49
N SER A 266 -10.77 -2.06 34.65
CA SER A 266 -11.27 -3.29 35.28
C SER A 266 -12.78 -3.56 35.13
N LEU A 267 -13.13 -4.58 34.35
CA LEU A 267 -14.25 -5.47 34.61
C LEU A 267 -14.07 -6.76 33.81
N LEU A 268 -13.91 -7.85 34.59
CA LEU A 268 -13.75 -9.28 34.26
C LEU A 268 -12.35 -9.74 33.86
#